data_AF-A0A923Y7Y4-F1
#
_entry.id   AF-A0A923Y7Y4-F1
#
_cell.length_a   1.000
_cell.length_b   1.000
_cell.length_c   1.000
_cell.angle_alpha   90.00
_cell.angle_beta   90.00
_cell.angle_gamma   90.00
#
_symmetry.space_group_name_H-M   'P 1'
#
loop_
_entity.id
_entity.type
_entity.pdbx_description
1 polymer ?
#
loop_
_entity_poly.entity_id
_entity_poly.type
_entity_poly.pdbx_seq_one_letter_code
_entity_poly.pdbx_strand_id
1 'polypeptide(L)'
;MNVVAPSTLTASAPVPVVPPMKLSGLEPVLIGEGALFVNIGERTNVTGSKAFARMILNGEFEQALSVARQQVENGAQVIDINMDEAMLDSKAAMVRFLNLIA
;
A
#
# COMPACT_ATOMS: atom_id res chain seq x y z
N MET A 1 -52.61 -10.84 -32.78
CA MET A 1 -51.14 -10.72 -32.87
C MET A 1 -50.78 -9.30 -32.51
N ASN A 2 -50.26 -9.05 -31.31
CA ASN A 2 -49.85 -7.70 -30.91
C ASN A 2 -48.32 -7.61 -31.08
N VAL A 3 -47.89 -6.73 -31.98
CA VAL A 3 -46.47 -6.47 -32.28
C VAL A 3 -45.92 -5.61 -31.16
N VAL A 4 -44.92 -6.11 -30.43
CA VAL A 4 -44.17 -5.33 -29.42
C VAL A 4 -43.25 -4.36 -30.16
N ALA A 5 -43.38 -3.07 -29.88
CA ALA A 5 -42.50 -2.04 -30.44
C ALA A 5 -41.07 -2.15 -29.85
N PRO A 6 -40.02 -1.85 -30.64
CA PRO A 6 -38.64 -1.96 -30.17
C PRO A 6 -38.37 -0.94 -29.05
N SER A 7 -37.84 -1.42 -27.93
CA SER A 7 -37.39 -0.59 -26.82
C SER A 7 -36.22 0.28 -27.28
N THR A 8 -36.45 1.60 -27.27
CA THR A 8 -35.42 2.61 -27.51
C THR A 8 -34.34 2.47 -26.43
N LEU A 9 -33.14 2.05 -26.84
CA LEU A 9 -31.94 2.08 -25.99
C LEU A 9 -31.64 3.55 -25.66
N THR A 10 -31.90 3.97 -24.43
CA THR A 10 -31.45 5.27 -23.92
C THR A 10 -29.93 5.23 -23.80
N ALA A 11 -29.25 6.20 -24.43
CA ALA A 11 -27.82 6.33 -24.34
C ALA A 11 -27.41 6.53 -22.86
N SER A 12 -26.53 5.66 -22.36
CA SER A 12 -25.95 5.80 -21.02
C SER A 12 -25.21 7.14 -20.92
N ALA A 13 -25.40 7.85 -19.81
CA ALA A 13 -24.57 9.02 -19.50
C ALA A 13 -23.08 8.63 -19.49
N PRO A 14 -22.17 9.56 -19.87
CA PRO A 14 -20.73 9.29 -19.85
C PRO A 14 -20.28 8.97 -18.42
N VAL A 15 -19.57 7.86 -18.26
CA VAL A 15 -18.97 7.48 -16.97
C VAL A 15 -17.91 8.53 -16.63
N PRO A 16 -17.95 9.13 -15.42
CA PRO A 16 -16.93 10.09 -15.03
C PRO A 16 -15.55 9.42 -15.02
N VAL A 17 -14.60 10.02 -15.74
CA VAL A 17 -13.21 9.55 -15.81
C VAL A 17 -12.53 9.89 -14.47
N VAL A 18 -12.10 8.85 -13.75
CA VAL A 18 -11.34 9.02 -12.52
C VAL A 18 -9.85 9.15 -12.89
N PRO A 19 -9.17 10.26 -12.54
CA PRO A 19 -7.75 10.40 -12.82
C PRO A 19 -6.95 9.34 -12.05
N PRO A 20 -5.80 8.88 -12.58
CA PRO A 20 -4.98 7.88 -11.90
C PRO A 20 -4.46 8.42 -10.57
N MET A 21 -4.47 7.56 -9.55
CA MET A 21 -3.75 7.81 -8.31
C MET A 21 -2.25 7.85 -8.60
N LYS A 22 -1.57 8.86 -8.07
CA LYS A 22 -0.13 9.08 -8.26
C LYS A 22 0.55 8.91 -6.92
N LEU A 23 1.47 7.97 -6.84
CA LEU A 23 2.33 7.71 -5.69
C LEU A 23 3.79 7.73 -6.14
N SER A 24 4.72 7.75 -5.20
CA SER A 24 6.14 7.67 -5.51
C SER A 24 6.95 7.19 -4.31
N GLY A 25 7.93 6.32 -4.59
CA GLY A 25 9.12 6.16 -3.77
C GLY A 25 10.29 6.85 -4.48
N LEU A 26 11.30 6.08 -4.86
CA LEU A 26 12.35 6.54 -5.80
C LEU A 26 11.83 6.67 -7.24
N GLU A 27 10.85 5.83 -7.61
CA GLU A 27 10.22 5.82 -8.92
C GLU A 27 8.72 6.18 -8.80
N PRO A 28 8.14 6.85 -9.81
CA PRO A 28 6.70 7.15 -9.82
C PRO A 28 5.86 5.88 -10.05
N VAL A 29 4.73 5.79 -9.36
CA VAL A 29 3.72 4.74 -9.53
C VAL A 29 2.38 5.37 -9.88
N LEU A 30 1.79 4.94 -11.00
CA LEU A 30 0.48 5.39 -11.48
C LEU A 30 -0.52 4.23 -11.37
N ILE A 31 -1.55 4.41 -10.55
CA ILE A 31 -2.62 3.42 -10.36
C ILE A 31 -3.89 4.01 -10.98
N GLY A 32 -4.26 3.53 -12.16
CA GLY A 32 -5.40 4.01 -12.92
C GLY A 32 -6.05 2.92 -13.75
N GLU A 33 -6.72 3.32 -14.81
CA GLU A 33 -7.35 2.39 -15.75
C GLU A 33 -6.30 1.39 -16.31
N GLY A 34 -6.62 0.09 -16.24
CA GLY A 34 -5.71 -0.98 -16.66
C GLY A 34 -4.66 -1.41 -15.63
N ALA A 35 -4.55 -0.75 -14.47
CA ALA A 35 -3.71 -1.26 -13.38
C ALA A 35 -4.27 -2.56 -12.81
N LEU A 36 -3.38 -3.50 -12.47
CA LEU A 36 -3.74 -4.70 -11.72
C LEU A 36 -3.99 -4.38 -10.24
N PHE A 37 -4.39 -5.39 -9.47
CA PHE A 37 -4.52 -5.26 -8.03
C PHE A 37 -3.21 -4.77 -7.40
N VAL A 38 -3.33 -3.85 -6.43
CA VAL A 38 -2.19 -3.27 -5.72
C VAL A 38 -2.07 -3.92 -4.35
N ASN A 39 -1.03 -4.72 -4.19
CA ASN A 39 -0.70 -5.36 -2.92
C ASN A 39 0.02 -4.37 -2.00
N ILE A 40 -0.53 -4.18 -0.79
CA ILE A 40 0.10 -3.42 0.28
C ILE A 40 0.70 -4.42 1.29
N GLY A 41 2.02 -4.40 1.48
CA GLY A 41 2.71 -5.25 2.44
C GLY A 41 2.51 -4.76 3.88
N GLU A 42 1.93 -5.58 4.74
CA GLU A 42 1.52 -5.23 6.11
C GLU A 42 2.52 -5.62 7.22
N ARG A 43 3.57 -6.39 6.91
CA ARG A 43 4.43 -7.05 7.93
C ARG A 43 5.35 -6.09 8.69
N THR A 44 5.50 -4.87 8.20
CA THR A 44 6.25 -3.74 8.78
C THR A 44 5.39 -2.98 9.80
N ASN A 45 4.75 -3.73 10.71
CA ASN A 45 3.78 -3.21 11.67
C ASN A 45 4.13 -3.70 13.07
N VAL A 46 4.54 -2.79 13.95
CA VAL A 46 4.93 -3.11 15.34
C VAL A 46 3.76 -3.71 16.13
N THR A 47 2.54 -3.20 15.96
CA THR A 47 1.36 -3.75 16.66
C THR A 47 0.93 -5.10 16.08
N GLY A 48 1.05 -5.28 14.75
CA GLY A 48 0.56 -6.45 14.02
C GLY A 48 1.54 -7.63 13.92
N SER A 49 2.84 -7.41 14.17
CA SER A 49 3.89 -8.42 13.95
C SER A 49 4.83 -8.54 15.15
N LYS A 50 4.74 -9.66 15.89
CA LYS A 50 5.64 -9.95 17.02
C LYS A 50 7.12 -9.95 16.62
N ALA A 51 7.43 -10.44 15.43
CA ALA A 51 8.80 -10.49 14.93
C ALA A 51 9.33 -9.07 14.64
N PHE A 52 8.54 -8.26 13.95
CA PHE A 52 8.91 -6.88 13.64
C PHE A 52 9.01 -6.03 14.92
N ALA A 53 8.04 -6.16 15.84
CA ALA A 53 8.06 -5.50 17.14
C ALA A 53 9.36 -5.76 17.90
N ARG A 54 9.79 -7.03 17.97
CA ARG A 54 11.05 -7.40 18.61
C ARG A 54 12.24 -6.70 17.97
N MET A 55 12.32 -6.68 16.64
CA MET A 55 13.41 -6.03 15.91
C MET A 55 13.46 -4.52 16.23
N ILE A 56 12.32 -3.83 16.17
CA ILE A 56 12.25 -2.38 16.43
C ILE A 56 12.58 -2.05 17.89
N LEU A 57 12.00 -2.78 18.85
CA LEU A 57 12.24 -2.57 20.28
C LEU A 57 13.71 -2.86 20.67
N ASN A 58 14.36 -3.79 19.99
CA ASN A 58 15.78 -4.09 20.18
C ASN A 58 16.73 -3.17 19.37
N GLY A 59 16.20 -2.27 18.53
CA GLY A 59 17.00 -1.43 17.66
C GLY A 59 17.69 -2.17 16.50
N GLU A 60 17.20 -3.35 16.13
CA GLU A 60 17.71 -4.21 15.05
C GLU A 60 17.18 -3.75 13.68
N PHE A 61 17.42 -2.48 13.33
CA PHE A 61 16.83 -1.85 12.13
C PHE A 61 17.23 -2.53 10.81
N GLU A 62 18.46 -3.05 10.68
CA GLU A 62 18.88 -3.80 9.48
C GLU A 62 18.03 -5.05 9.22
N GLN A 63 17.71 -5.80 10.28
CA GLN A 63 16.82 -6.95 10.16
C GLN A 63 15.40 -6.51 9.83
N ALA A 64 14.93 -5.40 10.43
CA ALA A 64 13.62 -4.83 10.10
C ALA A 64 13.53 -4.39 8.63
N LEU A 65 14.59 -3.83 8.05
CA LEU A 65 14.66 -3.47 6.62
C LEU A 65 14.54 -4.71 5.72
N SER A 66 15.11 -5.84 6.14
CA SER A 66 14.97 -7.09 5.39
C SER A 66 13.51 -7.56 5.27
N VAL A 67 12.68 -7.29 6.30
CA VAL A 67 11.24 -7.58 6.24
C VAL A 67 10.55 -6.73 5.18
N ALA A 68 10.86 -5.43 5.11
CA ALA A 68 10.33 -4.55 4.07
C ALA A 68 10.76 -5.02 2.67
N ARG A 69 12.06 -5.31 2.49
CA ARG A 69 12.63 -5.78 1.22
C ARG A 69 11.98 -7.08 0.76
N GLN A 70 11.84 -8.07 1.65
CA GLN A 70 11.20 -9.33 1.31
C GLN A 70 9.73 -9.16 0.89
N GLN A 71 9.01 -8.18 1.43
CA GLN A 71 7.65 -7.91 0.97
C GLN A 71 7.63 -7.41 -0.47
N VAL A 72 8.54 -6.51 -0.83
CA VAL A 72 8.70 -6.04 -2.22
C VAL A 72 9.10 -7.18 -3.15
N GLU A 73 10.09 -7.99 -2.77
CA GLU A 73 10.54 -9.17 -3.53
C GLU A 73 9.42 -10.20 -3.72
N ASN A 74 8.47 -10.27 -2.78
CA ASN A 74 7.29 -11.13 -2.85
C ASN A 74 6.06 -10.44 -3.49
N GLY A 75 6.23 -9.29 -4.14
CA GLY A 75 5.21 -8.66 -4.98
C GLY A 75 4.35 -7.58 -4.32
N ALA A 76 4.73 -7.08 -3.14
CA ALA A 76 4.13 -5.88 -2.59
C ALA A 76 4.57 -4.64 -3.40
N GLN A 77 3.61 -3.88 -3.93
CA GLN A 77 3.88 -2.65 -4.67
C GLN A 77 4.02 -1.44 -3.75
N VAL A 78 3.39 -1.51 -2.57
CA VAL A 78 3.44 -0.49 -1.51
C VAL A 78 3.72 -1.22 -0.19
N ILE A 79 4.42 -0.57 0.72
CA ILE A 79 4.68 -1.08 2.08
C ILE A 79 3.94 -0.19 3.06
N ASP A 80 3.10 -0.78 3.90
CA ASP A 80 2.50 -0.10 5.06
C ASP A 80 3.47 -0.13 6.24
N ILE A 81 3.67 1.01 6.91
CA ILE A 81 4.63 1.11 8.01
C ILE A 81 3.91 1.63 9.24
N ASN A 82 3.94 0.84 10.30
CA ASN A 82 3.40 1.22 11.60
C ASN A 82 4.46 1.02 12.69
N MET A 83 4.79 2.12 13.39
CA MET A 83 5.76 2.17 14.49
C MET A 83 5.11 2.49 15.83
N ASP A 84 3.80 2.31 15.97
CA ASP A 84 3.08 2.61 17.21
C ASP A 84 3.17 1.44 18.19
N GLU A 85 3.63 1.76 19.41
CA GLU A 85 3.69 0.88 20.58
C GLU A 85 3.79 1.73 21.85
N ALA A 86 3.28 1.25 23.00
CA ALA A 86 3.20 2.05 24.22
C ALA A 86 4.56 2.46 24.82
N MET A 87 5.61 1.67 24.60
CA MET A 87 6.95 1.84 25.16
C MET A 87 7.93 2.48 24.17
N LEU A 88 7.50 2.76 22.94
CA LEU A 88 8.35 3.26 21.86
C LEU A 88 8.14 4.77 21.63
N ASP A 89 9.22 5.50 21.37
CA ASP A 89 9.09 6.80 20.71
C ASP A 89 8.75 6.55 19.22
N SER A 90 7.45 6.39 18.94
CA SER A 90 6.96 6.04 17.60
C SER A 90 7.43 7.01 16.52
N LYS A 91 7.52 8.31 16.85
CA LYS A 91 7.94 9.34 15.91
C LYS A 91 9.42 9.18 15.58
N ALA A 92 10.28 9.03 16.58
CA ALA A 92 11.70 8.83 16.36
C ALA A 92 11.98 7.52 15.61
N ALA A 93 11.27 6.43 15.96
CA ALA A 93 11.37 5.15 15.27
C ALA A 93 10.95 5.23 13.80
N MET A 94 9.82 5.90 13.51
CA MET A 94 9.35 6.14 12.15
C MET A 94 10.36 6.92 11.32
N VAL A 95 10.85 8.06 11.83
CA VAL A 95 11.86 8.87 11.13
C VAL A 95 13.11 8.05 10.84
N ARG A 96 13.61 7.30 11.84
CA ARG A 96 14.80 6.47 11.67
C ARG A 96 14.59 5.40 10.61
N PHE A 97 13.49 4.66 10.67
CA PHE A 97 13.23 3.58 9.73
C PHE A 97 13.04 4.08 8.30
N LEU A 98 12.29 5.16 8.09
CA LEU A 98 12.10 5.75 6.75
C LEU A 98 13.41 6.28 6.16
N ASN A 99 14.27 6.90 6.96
CA ASN A 99 15.58 7.37 6.49
C ASN A 99 16.53 6.23 6.09
N LEU A 100 16.33 5.02 6.65
CA LEU A 100 17.12 3.84 6.29
C LEU A 100 16.56 3.08 5.07
N ILE A 101 15.28 3.27 4.75
CA ILE A 101 14.66 2.73 3.53
C ILE A 101 15.10 3.51 2.28
N ALA A 102 15.34 4.81 2.44
CA ALA A 102 15.63 5.77 1.37
C ALA A 102 16.94 5.50 0.63
#